data_AF-A0A949GMD2-F1
#
_entry.id   AF-A0A949GMD2-F1
#
_cell.length_a   1.000
_cell.length_b   1.000
_cell.length_c   1.000
_cell.angle_alpha   90.00
_cell.angle_beta   90.00
_cell.angle_gamma   90.00
#
_symmetry.space_group_name_H-M   'P 1'
#
loop_
_entity.id
_entity.type
_entity.pdbx_description
1 polymer ?
#
loop_
_entity_poly.entity_id
_entity_poly.type
_entity_poly.pdbx_seq_one_letter_code
_entity_poly.pdbx_strand_id
1 'polypeptide(L)'
;VIKEVKTFFDVHRAEGTYAGGVHLEMTGQNVTECMGGAQDITDVDLHDRYNTRCDPRLNASQALELAFLLADGLKNERTNGAGLAASA
;
A
#
# COMPACT_ATOMS: atom_id res chain seq x y z
N VAL A 1 0.89 -6.57 3.98
CA VAL A 1 0.81 -5.15 3.56
C VAL A 1 -0.31 -4.90 2.55
N ILE A 2 -0.16 -5.18 1.24
CA ILE A 2 -1.19 -4.79 0.22
C ILE A 2 -2.58 -5.36 0.53
N LYS A 3 -2.67 -6.63 0.93
CA LYS A 3 -3.95 -7.26 1.30
C LYS A 3 -4.65 -6.53 2.44
N GLU A 4 -3.90 -6.11 3.46
CA GLU A 4 -4.43 -5.38 4.61
C GLU A 4 -4.93 -4.01 4.21
N VAL A 5 -4.16 -3.28 3.40
CA VAL A 5 -4.58 -1.98 2.84
C VAL A 5 -5.89 -2.14 2.07
N LYS A 6 -6.01 -3.13 1.17
CA LYS A 6 -7.27 -3.39 0.45
C LYS A 6 -8.44 -3.65 1.40
N THR A 7 -8.21 -4.51 2.40
CA THR A 7 -9.22 -4.86 3.40
C THR A 7 -9.66 -3.64 4.23
N PHE A 8 -8.73 -2.76 4.59
CA PHE A 8 -9.01 -1.51 5.30
C PHE A 8 -9.97 -0.61 4.51
N PHE A 9 -9.73 -0.43 3.20
CA PHE A 9 -10.66 0.33 2.34
C PHE A 9 -12.01 -0.38 2.19
N ASP A 10 -12.02 -1.71 2.01
CA ASP A 10 -13.25 -2.48 1.86
C ASP A 10 -14.14 -2.40 3.10
N VAL A 11 -13.55 -2.45 4.31
CA VAL A 11 -14.28 -2.27 5.58
C VAL A 11 -14.83 -0.86 5.69
N HIS A 12 -14.03 0.18 5.44
CA HIS A 12 -14.52 1.56 5.46
C HIS A 12 -15.69 1.79 4.49
N ARG A 13 -15.61 1.21 3.29
CA ARG A 13 -16.70 1.24 2.30
C ARG A 13 -17.96 0.55 2.81
N ALA A 14 -17.83 -0.64 3.40
CA ALA A 14 -18.96 -1.40 3.94
C ALA A 14 -19.65 -0.67 5.10
N GLU A 15 -18.87 0.01 5.95
CA GLU A 15 -19.37 0.75 7.11
C GLU A 15 -19.79 2.20 6.78
N GLY A 16 -19.65 2.64 5.52
CA GLY A 16 -19.95 4.02 5.11
C GLY A 16 -19.06 5.08 5.77
N THR A 17 -17.86 4.71 6.18
CA THR A 17 -16.88 5.59 6.85
C THR A 17 -15.73 5.97 5.91
N TYR A 18 -14.97 7.00 6.25
CA TYR A 18 -13.90 7.51 5.41
C TYR A 18 -12.53 6.88 5.77
N ALA A 19 -11.92 6.18 4.81
CA ALA A 19 -10.54 5.67 4.90
C ALA A 19 -9.53 6.84 4.83
N GLY A 20 -9.16 7.38 6.00
CA GLY A 20 -8.44 8.65 6.12
C GLY A 20 -6.97 8.68 5.67
N GLY A 21 -6.33 7.52 5.52
CA GLY A 21 -4.94 7.42 5.09
C GLY A 21 -4.30 6.10 5.49
N VAL A 22 -3.04 5.93 5.10
CA VAL A 22 -2.21 4.78 5.48
C VAL A 22 -0.91 5.28 6.11
N HIS A 23 -0.38 4.52 7.07
CA HIS A 23 0.93 4.75 7.66
C HIS A 23 1.86 3.61 7.24
N LEU A 24 3.04 3.95 6.72
CA LEU A 24 3.98 2.98 6.15
C LEU A 24 5.40 3.29 6.62
N GLU A 25 6.15 2.25 6.94
CA GLU A 25 7.59 2.35 7.11
C GLU A 25 8.27 2.16 5.76
N MET A 26 9.00 3.17 5.30
CA MET A 26 9.64 3.15 3.98
C MET A 26 11.00 3.84 3.99
N THR A 27 11.81 3.54 2.99
CA THR A 27 13.08 4.21 2.72
C THR A 27 13.26 4.43 1.21
N GLY A 28 13.87 5.56 0.85
CA GLY A 28 14.27 5.84 -0.55
C GLY A 28 15.48 5.02 -1.00
N GLN A 29 16.07 4.22 -0.11
CA GLN A 29 17.21 3.35 -0.42
C GLN A 29 16.74 2.06 -1.09
N ASN A 30 17.58 1.50 -1.97
CA ASN A 30 17.34 0.21 -2.60
C ASN A 30 17.73 -0.95 -1.65
N VAL A 31 16.90 -1.16 -0.62
CA VAL A 31 17.02 -2.23 0.38
C VAL A 31 16.20 -3.45 0.01
N THR A 32 16.58 -4.61 0.55
CA THR A 32 15.86 -5.89 0.44
C THR A 32 15.30 -6.28 1.80
N GLU A 33 14.50 -5.40 2.40
CA GLU A 33 13.94 -5.62 3.76
C GLU A 33 12.55 -6.29 3.71
N CYS A 34 11.72 -5.98 2.72
CA CYS A 34 10.42 -6.62 2.49
C CYS A 34 10.45 -7.53 1.26
N MET A 35 9.83 -8.71 1.36
CA MET A 35 9.68 -9.65 0.24
C MET A 35 8.63 -9.21 -0.79
N GLY A 36 8.77 -9.69 -2.02
CA GLY A 36 7.85 -9.45 -3.14
C GLY A 36 7.99 -8.05 -3.76
N GLY A 37 6.87 -7.52 -4.24
CA GLY A 37 6.83 -6.34 -5.12
C GLY A 37 7.29 -6.67 -6.53
N ALA A 38 7.33 -5.68 -7.41
CA ALA A 38 7.73 -5.87 -8.81
C ALA A 38 9.15 -6.41 -9.03
N GLN A 39 10.03 -6.29 -8.02
CA GLN A 39 11.39 -6.84 -8.06
C GLN A 39 11.47 -8.31 -7.63
N ASP A 40 10.36 -8.90 -7.18
CA ASP A 40 10.24 -10.28 -6.70
C ASP A 40 11.31 -10.66 -5.66
N ILE A 41 11.47 -9.81 -4.64
CA ILE A 41 12.46 -10.01 -3.57
C ILE A 41 12.11 -11.28 -2.80
N THR A 42 13.00 -12.26 -2.83
CA THR A 42 12.86 -13.54 -2.15
C THR A 42 13.54 -13.53 -0.78
N ASP A 43 13.35 -14.58 0.01
CA ASP A 43 14.01 -14.76 1.31
C ASP A 43 15.55 -14.79 1.20
N VAL A 44 16.06 -15.29 0.07
CA VAL A 44 17.52 -15.33 -0.19
C VAL A 44 18.07 -13.91 -0.35
N ASP A 45 17.32 -13.04 -1.05
CA ASP A 45 17.73 -11.67 -1.34
C ASP A 45 17.75 -10.77 -0.09
N LEU A 46 17.08 -11.18 1.00
CA LEU A 46 17.06 -10.41 2.24
C LEU A 46 18.46 -10.22 2.83
N HIS A 47 19.38 -11.16 2.61
CA HIS A 47 20.73 -11.12 3.19
C HIS A 47 21.62 -10.03 2.58
N ASP A 48 21.28 -9.51 1.40
CA ASP A 48 22.14 -8.58 0.66
C ASP A 48 22.11 -7.16 1.23
N ARG A 49 20.91 -6.66 1.59
CA ARG A 49 20.70 -5.24 1.93
C ARG A 49 19.66 -5.02 3.03
N TYR A 50 19.65 -5.89 4.04
CA TYR A 50 18.88 -5.67 5.26
C TYR A 50 19.61 -4.69 6.20
N ASN A 51 19.27 -3.39 6.11
CA ASN A 51 20.03 -2.33 6.79
C ASN A 51 19.35 -1.78 8.04
N THR A 52 18.09 -2.14 8.27
CA THR A 52 17.35 -1.79 9.49
C THR A 52 17.72 -2.71 10.66
N ARG A 53 17.71 -2.15 11.87
CA ARG A 53 17.79 -2.93 13.13
C ARG A 53 16.42 -3.15 13.77
N CYS A 54 15.41 -2.44 13.29
CA CYS A 54 14.03 -2.52 13.76
C CYS A 54 13.24 -3.35 12.75
N ASP A 55 12.09 -2.85 12.33
CA ASP A 55 11.21 -3.52 11.38
C ASP A 55 11.67 -3.31 9.92
N PRO A 56 11.36 -4.28 9.03
CA PRO A 56 11.66 -4.20 7.61
C PRO A 56 10.86 -3.10 6.91
N ARG A 57 11.55 -2.23 6.17
CA ARG A 57 10.93 -1.09 5.47
C ARG A 57 10.67 -1.42 4.00
N LEU A 58 9.64 -0.80 3.44
CA LEU A 58 9.43 -0.79 2.00
C LEU A 58 10.56 0.00 1.31
N ASN A 59 11.12 -0.58 0.26
CA ASN A 59 12.07 0.13 -0.60
C ASN A 59 11.33 1.11 -1.53
N ALA A 60 12.09 1.95 -2.26
CA ALA A 60 11.51 2.97 -3.12
C ALA A 60 10.55 2.42 -4.20
N SER A 61 10.89 1.27 -4.80
CA SER A 61 10.07 0.62 -5.83
C SER A 61 8.77 0.08 -5.25
N GLN A 62 8.84 -0.62 -4.12
CA GLN A 62 7.67 -1.16 -3.41
C GLN A 62 6.75 -0.04 -2.90
N ALA A 63 7.32 1.06 -2.40
CA ALA A 63 6.55 2.22 -1.94
C ALA A 63 5.80 2.89 -3.10
N LEU A 64 6.44 3.04 -4.26
CA LEU A 64 5.82 3.63 -5.45
C LEU A 64 4.71 2.72 -6.02
N GLU A 65 4.94 1.41 -6.05
CA GLU A 65 3.92 0.43 -6.46
C GLU A 65 2.67 0.53 -5.58
N LEU A 66 2.86 0.56 -4.26
CA LEU A 66 1.76 0.73 -3.32
C LEU A 66 1.03 2.07 -3.51
N ALA A 67 1.75 3.15 -3.81
CA ALA A 67 1.15 4.45 -4.07
C ALA A 67 0.23 4.42 -5.30
N PHE A 68 0.63 3.76 -6.40
CA PHE A 68 -0.22 3.60 -7.58
C PHE A 68 -1.47 2.75 -7.29
N LEU A 69 -1.31 1.63 -6.58
CA LEU A 69 -2.44 0.78 -6.20
C LEU A 69 -3.46 1.52 -5.32
N LEU A 70 -2.98 2.34 -4.39
CA LEU A 70 -3.81 3.21 -3.55
C LEU A 70 -4.51 4.30 -4.37
N ALA A 71 -3.80 4.94 -5.30
CA ALA A 71 -4.38 5.96 -6.17
C ALA A 71 -5.52 5.41 -7.03
N ASP A 72 -5.36 4.21 -7.60
CA ASP A 72 -6.42 3.54 -8.36
C ASP A 72 -7.62 3.18 -7.47
N GLY A 73 -7.38 2.68 -6.27
CA GLY A 73 -8.42 2.43 -5.28
C GLY A 73 -9.23 3.69 -4.94
N LEU A 74 -8.54 4.78 -4.59
CA LEU A 74 -9.16 6.07 -4.28
C LEU A 74 -9.92 6.67 -5.48
N LYS A 75 -9.40 6.49 -6.70
CA LYS A 75 -10.10 6.93 -7.92
C LYS A 75 -11.44 6.20 -8.07
N ASN A 76 -11.44 4.88 -7.89
CA ASN A 76 -12.65 4.06 -7.95
C ASN A 76 -13.68 4.46 -6.88
N GLU A 77 -13.23 4.76 -5.65
CA GLU A 77 -14.12 5.29 -4.60
C GLU A 77 -14.80 6.60 -5.02
N ARG A 78 -14.03 7.54 -5.57
CA ARG A 78 -14.55 8.85 -5.99
C ARG A 78 -15.53 8.74 -7.15
N THR A 79 -15.26 7.87 -8.13
CA THR A 79 -16.18 7.65 -9.25
C THR A 79 -17.48 6.98 -8.80
N ASN A 80 -17.41 6.06 -7.84
CA ASN A 80 -18.59 5.35 -7.34
C ASN A 80 -19.40 6.22 -6.36
N GLY A 81 -18.75 7.02 -5.51
CA GLY A 81 -19.40 7.95 -4.58
C GLY A 81 -20.08 9.14 -5.26
N ALA A 82 -19.58 9.60 -6.42
CA ALA A 82 -20.23 10.65 -7.21
C ALA A 82 -21.61 10.23 -7.74
N GLY A 83 -21.83 8.93 -7.98
CA GLY A 83 -23.13 8.40 -8.40
C GLY A 83 -24.19 8.41 -7.29
N LEU A 84 -23.79 8.19 -6.03
CA LEU A 84 -24.68 8.25 -4.87
C LEU A 84 -25.08 9.67 -4.50
N ALA A 85 -24.16 10.64 -4.60
CA ALA A 85 -24.45 12.05 -4.31
C ALA A 85 -25.35 12.73 -5.37
N ALA A 86 -25.38 12.22 -6.60
CA ALA A 86 -26.26 12.72 -7.67
C ALA A 86 -27.68 12.12 -7.64
N SER A 87 -27.93 11.16 -6.75
CA SER A 87 -29.19 10.39 -6.65
C SER A 87 -30.02 10.76 -5.41
N ALA A 88 -29.60 11.76 -4.64
CA ALA A 88 -30.25 12.23 -3.41
C ALA A 88 -30.81 13.64 -3.58
#